data_AF-X0UD27-F1
#
_entry.id   AF-X0UD27-F1
#
_cell.length_a   1.000
_cell.length_b   1.000
_cell.length_c   1.000
_cell.angle_alpha   90.00
_cell.angle_beta   90.00
_cell.angle_gamma   90.00
#
_symmetry.space_group_name_H-M   'P 1'
#
loop_
_entity.id
_entity.type
_entity.pdbx_description
1 polymer ?
#
loop_
_entity_poly.entity_id
_entity_poly.type
_entity_poly.pdbx_seq_one_letter_code
_entity_poly.pdbx_strand_id
1 'polypeptide(L)'
;TAREIVAKVASRKIYVTSLIISVDTAANYWLEDEDGTAVTAKMYFAANGGCAQTFPEGTPLNTVTVNKGLFVKGSASGNVGVTVTYYLAV
;
A
#
# COMPACT_ATOMS: atom_id res chain seq x y z
N THR A 1 1.60 15.86 1.90
CA THR A 1 1.69 14.39 2.03
C THR A 1 1.51 13.79 0.65
N ALA A 2 2.44 12.95 0.20
CA ALA A 2 2.31 12.26 -1.08
C ALA A 2 1.26 11.15 -0.98
N ARG A 3 0.44 10.98 -2.03
CA ARG A 3 -0.59 9.94 -2.14
C ARG A 3 -0.56 9.38 -3.57
N GLU A 4 -0.32 8.09 -3.70
CA GLU A 4 -0.29 7.38 -5.00
C GLU A 4 -1.35 6.28 -5.02
N ILE A 5 -2.10 6.17 -6.12
CA ILE A 5 -3.03 5.06 -6.35
C ILE A 5 -2.21 3.88 -6.84
N VAL A 6 -2.22 2.78 -6.09
CA VAL A 6 -1.47 1.56 -6.46
C VAL A 6 -2.38 0.45 -7.00
N ALA A 7 -3.67 0.50 -6.69
CA ALA A 7 -4.68 -0.35 -7.34
C ALA A 7 -6.08 0.27 -7.17
N LYS A 8 -6.95 0.14 -8.18
CA LYS A 8 -8.37 0.50 -8.08
C LYS A 8 -9.20 -0.47 -8.89
N VAL A 9 -10.24 -1.03 -8.27
CA VAL A 9 -11.12 -2.03 -8.89
C VAL A 9 -12.57 -1.78 -8.52
N ALA A 10 -13.46 -2.07 -9.46
CA ALA A 10 -14.90 -2.04 -9.24
C ALA A 10 -15.41 -3.42 -8.80
N SER A 11 -16.41 -3.41 -7.92
CA SER A 11 -17.16 -4.55 -7.39
C SER A 11 -16.36 -5.65 -6.68
N ARG A 12 -15.09 -5.42 -6.32
CA ARG A 12 -14.21 -6.43 -5.70
C ARG A 12 -13.34 -5.86 -4.59
N LYS A 13 -12.86 -6.74 -3.70
CA LYS A 13 -11.80 -6.43 -2.73
C LYS A 13 -10.43 -6.70 -3.35
N ILE A 14 -9.43 -5.94 -2.91
CA ILE A 14 -8.03 -6.16 -3.29
C ILE A 14 -7.37 -6.99 -2.19
N TYR A 15 -6.72 -8.09 -2.58
CA TYR A 15 -5.92 -8.94 -1.70
C TYR A 15 -4.47 -8.88 -2.14
N VAL A 16 -3.65 -8.18 -1.37
CA VAL A 16 -2.23 -7.96 -1.61
C VAL A 16 -1.43 -9.16 -1.10
N THR A 17 -0.61 -9.72 -1.99
CA THR A 17 0.31 -10.83 -1.71
C THR A 17 1.77 -10.40 -1.72
N SER A 18 2.09 -9.28 -2.35
CA SER A 18 3.43 -8.68 -2.28
C SER A 18 3.38 -7.16 -2.37
N LEU A 19 4.26 -6.52 -1.63
CA LEU A 19 4.48 -5.08 -1.61
C LEU A 19 5.97 -4.81 -1.66
N ILE A 20 6.39 -3.98 -2.63
CA ILE A 20 7.74 -3.43 -2.68
C ILE A 20 7.61 -1.91 -2.63
N ILE A 21 8.32 -1.29 -1.69
CA ILE A 21 8.40 0.17 -1.55
C ILE A 21 9.87 0.56 -1.60
N SER A 22 10.18 1.60 -2.36
CA SER A 22 11.47 2.29 -2.37
C SER A 22 11.24 3.78 -2.17
N VAL A 23 12.11 4.44 -1.40
CA VAL A 23 11.96 5.86 -1.04
C VAL A 23 13.29 6.58 -1.14
N ASP A 24 13.29 7.82 -1.61
CA ASP A 24 14.48 8.68 -1.58
C ASP A 24 14.65 9.42 -0.24
N THR A 25 13.53 9.74 0.41
CA THR A 25 13.44 10.61 1.58
C THR A 25 12.95 9.84 2.79
N ALA A 26 13.62 10.06 3.93
CA ALA A 26 13.23 9.44 5.19
C ALA A 26 11.85 9.91 5.64
N ALA A 27 10.90 8.97 5.77
CA ALA A 27 9.53 9.28 6.18
C ALA A 27 8.78 8.02 6.63
N ASN A 28 7.60 8.23 7.22
CA ASN A 28 6.66 7.16 7.49
C ASN A 28 5.77 6.94 6.27
N TYR A 29 5.56 5.68 5.93
CA TYR A 29 4.68 5.25 4.86
C TYR A 29 3.69 4.21 5.35
N TRP A 30 2.49 4.23 4.80
CA TRP A 30 1.46 3.24 5.09
C TRP A 30 0.55 3.05 3.89
N LEU A 31 -0.15 1.93 3.90
CA LEU A 31 -1.21 1.64 2.95
C LEU A 31 -2.54 2.06 3.56
N GLU A 32 -3.35 2.75 2.77
CA GLU A 32 -4.73 3.07 3.15
C GLU A 32 -5.71 2.82 2.01
N ASP A 33 -6.98 2.59 2.36
CA ASP A 33 -8.07 2.62 1.39
C ASP A 33 -8.37 4.05 0.90
N GLU A 34 -9.26 4.17 -0.09
CA GLU A 34 -9.61 5.47 -0.68
C GLU A 34 -10.16 6.50 0.31
N ASP A 35 -10.76 6.04 1.42
CA ASP A 35 -11.40 6.87 2.43
C ASP A 35 -10.51 7.12 3.66
N GLY A 36 -9.34 6.45 3.74
CA GLY A 36 -8.44 6.50 4.89
C GLY A 36 -8.92 5.73 6.12
N THR A 37 -9.87 4.80 5.95
CA THR A 37 -10.51 4.05 7.04
C THR A 37 -9.79 2.76 7.40
N ALA A 38 -9.27 2.04 6.40
CA ALA A 38 -8.38 0.90 6.60
C ALA A 38 -6.94 1.37 6.46
N VAL A 39 -6.16 1.33 7.55
CA VAL A 39 -4.78 1.83 7.58
C VAL A 39 -3.86 0.71 8.09
N THR A 40 -2.84 0.35 7.34
CA THR A 40 -1.78 -0.53 7.87
C THR A 40 -0.98 0.18 8.96
N ALA A 41 -0.18 -0.57 9.71
CA ALA A 41 0.83 0.06 10.57
C ALA A 41 1.72 1.01 9.72
N LYS A 42 2.11 2.14 10.32
CA LYS A 42 3.07 3.07 9.72
C LYS A 42 4.45 2.45 9.77
N MET A 43 5.11 2.43 8.63
CA MET A 43 6.47 1.92 8.46
C MET A 43 7.41 3.10 8.26
N TYR A 44 8.41 3.22 9.11
CA TYR A 44 9.48 4.21 8.90
C TYR A 44 10.51 3.64 7.95
N PHE A 45 10.80 4.39 6.88
CA PHE A 45 11.94 4.10 5.99
C PHE A 45 12.95 5.24 6.11
N ALA A 46 14.24 4.87 6.20
CA ALA A 46 15.33 5.83 6.06
C ALA A 46 15.45 6.31 4.61
N ALA A 47 16.19 7.40 4.39
CA ALA A 47 16.47 7.92 3.05
C ALA A 47 17.19 6.86 2.19
N ASN A 48 16.83 6.76 0.91
CA ASN A 48 17.26 5.71 -0.03
C ASN A 48 16.95 4.28 0.44
N GLY A 49 16.02 4.13 1.38
CA GLY A 49 15.60 2.85 1.92
C GLY A 49 14.40 2.25 1.18
N GLY A 50 13.83 1.22 1.78
CA GLY A 50 12.65 0.56 1.26
C GLY A 50 12.36 -0.75 1.98
N CYS A 51 11.36 -1.46 1.48
CA CYS A 51 11.08 -2.82 1.90
C CYS A 51 10.57 -3.66 0.72
N ALA A 52 10.72 -4.97 0.88
CA ALA A 52 9.97 -5.96 0.14
C ALA A 52 9.28 -6.85 1.18
N GLN A 53 7.96 -6.94 1.09
CA GLN A 53 7.14 -7.74 1.99
C GLN A 53 6.25 -8.68 1.18
N THR A 54 6.20 -9.92 1.61
CA THR A 54 5.30 -10.95 1.04
C THR A 54 4.26 -11.30 2.09
N PHE A 55 3.00 -11.36 1.68
CA PHE A 55 1.88 -11.80 2.48
C PHE A 55 1.43 -13.18 1.98
N PRO A 56 1.40 -14.20 2.84
CA PRO A 56 0.93 -15.53 2.45
C PRO A 56 -0.51 -15.48 1.92
N GLU A 57 -0.84 -16.33 0.94
CA GLU A 57 -2.18 -16.36 0.35
C GLU A 57 -3.29 -16.69 1.36
N GLY A 58 -2.96 -17.39 2.46
CA GLY A 58 -3.90 -17.69 3.55
C GLY A 58 -4.13 -16.50 4.51
N THR A 59 -3.24 -15.52 4.52
CA THR A 59 -3.31 -14.31 5.36
C THR A 59 -2.86 -13.06 4.58
N PRO A 60 -3.51 -12.74 3.44
CA PRO A 60 -3.16 -11.60 2.63
C PRO A 60 -3.53 -10.29 3.33
N LEU A 61 -2.83 -9.21 2.99
CA LEU A 61 -3.29 -7.87 3.35
C LEU A 61 -4.48 -7.51 2.44
N ASN A 62 -5.58 -7.01 2.98
CA ASN A 62 -6.77 -6.70 2.18
C ASN A 62 -7.38 -5.34 2.50
N THR A 63 -8.13 -4.81 1.54
CA THR A 63 -9.00 -3.65 1.79
C THR A 63 -10.23 -4.10 2.59
N VAL A 64 -10.61 -3.31 3.60
CA VAL A 64 -11.75 -3.65 4.48
C VAL A 64 -13.06 -3.68 3.67
N THR A 65 -13.23 -2.73 2.77
CA THR A 65 -14.40 -2.54 1.92
C THR A 65 -14.12 -2.92 0.46
N VAL A 66 -15.17 -3.36 -0.24
CA VAL A 66 -15.19 -3.49 -1.71
C VAL A 66 -15.18 -2.11 -2.36
N ASN A 67 -14.79 -2.03 -3.63
CA ASN A 67 -14.88 -0.80 -4.46
C ASN A 67 -13.98 0.35 -4.01
N LYS A 68 -12.94 0.05 -3.22
CA LYS A 68 -11.99 1.05 -2.77
C LYS A 68 -10.65 0.85 -3.46
N GLY A 69 -10.06 1.96 -3.89
CA GLY A 69 -8.66 1.95 -4.29
C GLY A 69 -7.75 1.69 -3.08
N LEU A 70 -6.60 1.09 -3.34
CA LEU A 70 -5.49 0.99 -2.41
C LEU A 70 -4.51 2.13 -2.72
N PHE A 71 -4.07 2.81 -1.68
CA PHE A 71 -3.17 3.94 -1.77
C PHE A 71 -1.95 3.71 -0.90
N VAL A 72 -0.80 4.22 -1.36
CA VAL A 72 0.35 4.44 -0.49
C VAL A 72 0.42 5.91 -0.14
N LYS A 73 0.63 6.20 1.14
CA LYS A 73 0.74 7.55 1.68
C LYS A 73 2.03 7.72 2.45
N GLY A 74 2.64 8.89 2.27
CA GLY A 74 3.84 9.31 2.98
C GLY A 74 3.59 10.48 3.92
N SER A 75 4.29 10.52 5.06
CA SER A 75 4.28 11.66 5.98
C SER A 75 5.06 12.87 5.47
N ALA A 76 5.88 12.70 4.44
CA ALA A 76 6.64 13.76 3.77
C ALA A 76 6.41 13.70 2.25
N SER A 77 6.87 14.72 1.54
CA SER A 77 6.99 14.69 0.08
C SER A 77 8.37 14.15 -0.29
N GLY A 78 8.43 13.30 -1.30
CA GLY A 78 9.64 12.66 -1.80
C GLY A 78 9.28 11.73 -2.97
N ASN A 79 10.29 11.18 -3.63
CA ASN A 79 10.06 10.18 -4.66
C ASN A 79 9.86 8.82 -4.00
N VAL A 80 8.78 8.16 -4.39
CA VAL A 80 8.40 6.84 -3.93
C VAL A 80 8.18 5.97 -5.16
N GLY A 81 8.77 4.78 -5.15
CA GLY A 81 8.43 3.73 -6.09
C GLY A 81 7.66 2.64 -5.36
N VAL A 82 6.44 2.32 -5.81
CA VAL A 82 5.63 1.24 -5.25
C VAL A 82 5.30 0.19 -6.31
N THR A 83 5.49 -1.07 -5.96
CA THR A 83 4.97 -2.21 -6.70
C THR A 83 4.09 -3.05 -5.79
N VAL A 84 2.86 -3.34 -6.24
CA VAL A 84 1.91 -4.18 -5.51
C VAL A 84 1.49 -5.35 -6.38
N THR A 85 1.66 -6.57 -5.87
CA THR A 85 1.08 -7.78 -6.46
C THR A 85 -0.17 -8.14 -5.68
N TYR A 86 -1.29 -8.34 -6.38
CA TYR A 86 -2.57 -8.62 -5.76
C TYR A 86 -3.44 -9.52 -6.64
N TYR A 87 -4.43 -10.15 -6.02
CA TYR A 87 -5.54 -10.79 -6.72
C TYR A 87 -6.87 -10.17 -6.26
N LEU A 88 -7.92 -10.44 -7.05
CA LEU A 88 -9.28 -10.01 -6.77
C LEU A 88 -10.10 -11.25 -6.41
N ALA A 89 -10.77 -11.23 -5.26
CA ALA A 89 -11.76 -12.27 -4.99
C ALA A 89 -12.92 -12.15 -5.98
N VAL A 90 -13.41 -13.31 -6.43
CA VAL A 90 -14.58 -13.47 -7.29
C VAL A 90 -15.84 -13.38 -6.45
#